data_AF-A0A956BMV2-F1
#
_entry.id   AF-A0A956BMV2-F1
#
_cell.length_a   1.000
_cell.length_b   1.000
_cell.length_c   1.000
_cell.angle_alpha   90.00
_cell.angle_beta   90.00
_cell.angle_gamma   90.00
#
_symmetry.space_group_name_H-M   'P 1'
#
loop_
_entity.id
_entity.type
_entity.pdbx_description
1 polymer ?
#
loop_
_entity_poly.entity_id
_entity_poly.type
_entity_poly.pdbx_seq_one_letter_code
_entity_poly.pdbx_strand_id
1 'polypeptide(L)'
;EADVRVYEDLGREVREAVAGLPERPSELATWRSTWTADAAKLGGELARLRAALADRTFPDHAWNEALAIRARFAVGVMLWPDELDLAAALAAVEGFQSELGSREGAAALKQAAHDAAARETRMPAPAVRDALVEGQVRQAFDAQGWGEDVLAVHLQSAGWSVVTDGSGAVVGRTRSAWVAASRADGRCVLYDYTVFQARAGDGWGDVRRKSHASRGIARENVPGTTSGG
;
A
#
# COMPACT_ATOMS: atom_id res chain seq x y z
N GLU A 1 9.13 0.26 18.78
CA GLU A 1 10.43 -0.26 19.29
C GLU A 1 11.33 -0.86 18.20
N ALA A 2 10.83 -1.72 17.28
CA ALA A 2 11.67 -2.31 16.23
C ALA A 2 12.30 -1.29 15.26
N ASP A 3 11.56 -0.23 14.90
CA ASP A 3 12.05 0.83 14.01
C ASP A 3 13.15 1.70 14.66
N VAL A 4 13.03 2.02 15.95
CA VAL A 4 14.03 2.85 16.67
C VAL A 4 15.39 2.16 16.67
N ARG A 5 15.42 0.82 16.81
CA ARG A 5 16.67 0.04 16.73
C ARG A 5 17.35 0.14 15.37
N VAL A 6 16.60 0.05 14.27
CA VAL A 6 17.17 0.20 12.91
C VAL A 6 17.85 1.55 12.73
N TYR A 7 17.32 2.61 13.35
CA TYR A 7 17.89 3.96 13.24
C TYR A 7 19.03 4.23 14.23
N GLU A 8 18.99 3.65 15.43
CA GLU A 8 20.14 3.64 16.35
C GLU A 8 21.30 2.82 15.77
N ASP A 9 20.98 1.72 15.07
CA ASP A 9 21.93 0.90 14.32
C ASP A 9 22.47 1.69 13.12
N LEU A 10 21.65 2.39 12.33
CA LEU A 10 22.13 3.25 11.24
C LEU A 10 23.03 4.38 11.74
N GLY A 11 22.65 5.04 12.85
CA GLY A 11 23.49 6.06 13.47
C GLY A 11 24.79 5.50 14.04
N ARG A 12 24.79 4.26 14.52
CA ARG A 12 25.99 3.54 14.97
C ARG A 12 26.87 3.14 13.79
N GLU A 13 26.30 2.53 12.76
CA GLU A 13 26.98 2.16 11.51
C GLU A 13 27.60 3.38 10.83
N VAL A 14 26.89 4.50 10.81
CA VAL A 14 27.42 5.78 10.31
C VAL A 14 28.60 6.25 11.16
N ARG A 15 28.51 6.22 12.49
CA ARG A 15 29.62 6.62 13.38
C ARG A 15 30.82 5.69 13.25
N GLU A 16 30.59 4.38 13.15
CA GLU A 16 31.63 3.36 12.96
C GLU A 16 32.28 3.48 11.58
N ALA A 17 31.49 3.70 10.52
CA ALA A 17 32.00 4.00 9.19
C ALA A 17 32.85 5.26 9.21
N VAL A 18 32.37 6.33 9.86
CA VAL A 18 33.09 7.60 10.01
C VAL A 18 34.40 7.45 10.76
N ALA A 19 34.45 6.61 11.80
CA ALA A 19 35.68 6.32 12.53
C ALA A 19 36.76 5.64 11.66
N GLY A 20 36.36 4.90 10.62
CA GLY A 20 37.27 4.27 9.65
C GLY A 20 37.56 5.09 8.38
N LEU A 21 36.97 6.28 8.22
CA LEU A 21 37.14 7.12 7.03
C LEU A 21 38.54 7.74 6.81
N PRO A 22 39.40 7.98 7.83
CA PRO A 22 40.74 8.54 7.61
C PRO A 22 41.62 7.69 6.68
N GLU A 23 41.29 6.41 6.49
CA GLU A 23 42.08 5.47 5.68
C GLU A 23 41.67 5.46 4.19
N ARG A 24 40.61 6.16 3.78
CA ARG A 24 40.05 6.10 2.41
C ARG A 24 39.74 7.47 1.78
N PRO A 25 40.77 8.31 1.53
CA PRO A 25 40.60 9.70 1.08
C PRO A 25 39.96 9.85 -0.31
N SER A 26 40.17 8.91 -1.23
CA SER A 26 39.52 8.95 -2.56
C SER A 26 38.02 8.71 -2.47
N GLU A 27 37.56 7.82 -1.59
CA GLU A 27 36.14 7.55 -1.37
C GLU A 27 35.44 8.78 -0.77
N LEU A 28 36.08 9.45 0.20
CA LEU A 28 35.59 10.70 0.77
C LEU A 28 35.40 11.80 -0.28
N ALA A 29 36.35 11.95 -1.21
CA ALA A 29 36.24 12.92 -2.29
C ALA A 29 35.07 12.61 -3.23
N THR A 30 34.86 11.33 -3.56
CA THR A 30 33.71 10.88 -4.34
C THR A 30 32.40 11.18 -3.61
N TRP A 31 32.29 10.83 -2.33
CA TRP A 31 31.09 11.08 -1.54
C TRP A 31 30.77 12.57 -1.43
N ARG A 32 31.78 13.41 -1.17
CA ARG A 32 31.62 14.87 -1.13
C ARG A 32 31.03 15.38 -2.44
N SER A 33 31.64 14.99 -3.58
CA SER A 33 31.16 15.42 -4.90
C SER A 33 29.73 14.94 -5.18
N THR A 34 29.41 13.69 -4.86
CA THR A 34 28.05 13.16 -5.02
C THR A 34 27.04 13.91 -4.16
N TRP A 35 27.34 14.13 -2.88
CA TRP A 35 26.38 14.73 -1.96
C TRP A 35 26.18 16.23 -2.22
N THR A 36 27.21 16.96 -2.65
CA THR A 36 27.05 18.35 -3.12
C THR A 36 26.18 18.40 -4.38
N ALA A 37 26.35 17.46 -5.32
CA ALA A 37 25.49 17.37 -6.49
C ALA A 37 24.03 17.02 -6.16
N ASP A 38 23.81 16.19 -5.13
CA ASP A 38 22.48 15.87 -4.61
C ASP A 38 21.85 17.07 -3.89
N ALA A 39 22.62 17.84 -3.11
CA ALA A 39 22.14 19.06 -2.46
C ALA A 39 21.54 20.05 -3.47
N ALA A 40 22.18 20.20 -4.64
CA ALA A 40 21.67 21.04 -5.72
C ALA A 40 20.33 20.54 -6.31
N LYS A 41 20.01 19.25 -6.19
CA LYS A 41 18.77 18.63 -6.70
C LYS A 41 17.67 18.53 -5.64
N LEU A 42 18.01 18.72 -4.36
CA LEU A 42 17.11 18.50 -3.23
C LEU A 42 15.78 19.25 -3.36
N GLY A 43 15.80 20.47 -3.89
CA GLY A 43 14.56 21.25 -4.11
C GLY A 43 13.53 20.50 -4.96
N GLY A 44 13.97 19.82 -6.02
CA GLY A 44 13.11 18.99 -6.87
C GLY A 44 12.62 17.72 -6.16
N GLU A 45 13.48 17.09 -5.36
CA GLU A 45 13.11 15.92 -4.56
C GLU A 45 12.05 16.26 -3.51
N LEU A 46 12.25 17.34 -2.75
CA LEU A 46 11.28 17.78 -1.74
C LEU A 46 9.95 18.22 -2.39
N ALA A 47 9.98 18.83 -3.59
CA ALA A 47 8.76 19.15 -4.32
C ALA A 47 7.99 17.88 -4.73
N ARG A 48 8.69 16.84 -5.21
CA ARG A 48 8.09 15.53 -5.50
C ARG A 48 7.47 14.90 -4.26
N LEU A 49 8.17 14.94 -3.12
CA LEU A 49 7.66 14.41 -1.86
C LEU A 49 6.41 15.16 -1.37
N ARG A 50 6.40 16.48 -1.46
CA ARG A 50 5.21 17.31 -1.15
C ARG A 50 4.02 16.97 -2.05
N ALA A 51 4.25 16.75 -3.35
CA ALA A 51 3.19 16.33 -4.25
C ALA A 51 2.62 14.95 -3.87
N ALA A 52 3.47 13.99 -3.51
CA ALA A 52 3.03 12.67 -3.04
C ALA A 52 2.22 12.74 -1.73
N LEU A 53 2.53 13.71 -0.85
CA LEU A 53 1.74 13.97 0.35
C LEU A 53 0.37 14.56 0.04
N ALA A 54 0.31 15.49 -0.92
CA ALA A 54 -0.96 16.08 -1.35
C ALA A 54 -1.90 15.03 -1.95
N ASP A 55 -1.36 14.07 -2.69
CA ASP A 55 -2.09 12.92 -3.24
C ASP A 55 -2.44 11.86 -2.16
N ARG A 56 -1.86 11.98 -0.96
CA ARG A 56 -2.06 11.09 0.20
C ARG A 56 -1.75 9.61 -0.05
N THR A 57 -1.09 9.31 -1.15
CA THR A 57 -0.89 7.94 -1.63
C THR A 57 0.16 7.21 -0.77
N PHE A 58 1.22 7.92 -0.34
CA PHE A 58 2.33 7.32 0.42
C PHE A 58 3.01 8.28 1.43
N PRO A 59 2.28 8.85 2.41
CA PRO A 59 2.87 9.79 3.36
C PRO A 59 3.94 9.16 4.27
N ASP A 60 3.79 7.88 4.61
CA ASP A 60 4.78 7.08 5.34
C ASP A 60 6.09 6.90 4.54
N HIS A 61 5.99 6.67 3.24
CA HIS A 61 7.14 6.60 2.36
C HIS A 61 7.85 7.94 2.23
N ALA A 62 7.10 9.03 2.01
CA ALA A 62 7.67 10.37 1.91
C ALA A 62 8.42 10.78 3.18
N TRP A 63 7.92 10.34 4.34
CA TRP A 63 8.63 10.53 5.59
C TRP A 63 9.89 9.68 5.66
N ASN A 64 9.83 8.38 5.41
CA ASN A 64 11.03 7.53 5.43
C ASN A 64 12.12 8.01 4.46
N GLU A 65 11.75 8.51 3.27
CA GLU A 65 12.70 9.11 2.32
C GLU A 65 13.33 10.39 2.88
N ALA A 66 12.54 11.31 3.43
CA ALA A 66 13.07 12.52 4.05
C ALA A 66 13.98 12.20 5.25
N LEU A 67 13.70 11.14 6.01
CA LEU A 67 14.57 10.68 7.09
C LEU A 67 15.94 10.22 6.56
N ALA A 68 15.96 9.40 5.51
CA ALA A 68 17.19 8.93 4.88
C ALA A 68 18.01 10.11 4.27
N ILE A 69 17.33 11.06 3.63
CA ILE A 69 17.97 12.28 3.09
C ILE A 69 18.60 13.11 4.22
N ARG A 70 17.88 13.32 5.33
CA ARG A 70 18.40 14.03 6.51
C ARG A 70 19.62 13.33 7.10
N ALA A 71 19.57 12.01 7.28
CA ALA A 71 20.70 11.26 7.82
C ALA A 71 21.95 11.46 6.96
N ARG A 72 21.82 11.39 5.63
CA ARG A 72 22.91 11.64 4.68
C ARG A 72 23.51 13.03 4.85
N PHE A 73 22.69 14.08 4.84
CA PHE A 73 23.19 15.46 4.95
C PHE A 73 23.73 15.79 6.34
N ALA A 74 23.21 15.18 7.41
CA ALA A 74 23.77 15.31 8.75
C ALA A 74 25.21 14.77 8.81
N VAL A 75 25.47 13.63 8.17
CA VAL A 75 26.83 13.09 8.01
C VAL A 75 27.69 14.02 7.16
N GLY A 76 27.13 14.55 6.08
CA GLY A 76 27.85 15.47 5.19
C GLY A 76 28.34 16.72 5.93
N VAL A 77 27.48 17.34 6.73
CA VAL A 77 27.82 18.49 7.58
C VAL A 77 28.88 18.14 8.63
N MET A 78 28.83 16.94 9.19
CA MET A 78 29.84 16.48 10.15
C MET A 78 31.22 16.27 9.50
N LEU A 79 31.26 15.73 8.28
CA LEU A 79 32.51 15.43 7.56
C LEU A 79 33.10 16.66 6.86
N TRP A 80 32.25 17.56 6.36
CA TRP A 80 32.64 18.75 5.61
C TRP A 80 31.87 19.98 6.12
N PRO A 81 32.20 20.49 7.31
CA PRO A 81 31.45 21.58 7.94
C PRO A 81 31.51 22.91 7.16
N ASP A 82 32.53 23.09 6.30
CA ASP A 82 32.67 24.27 5.46
C ASP A 82 31.82 24.22 4.17
N GLU A 83 31.18 23.09 3.88
CA GLU A 83 30.28 22.93 2.73
C GLU A 83 28.89 23.48 3.03
N LEU A 84 28.70 24.79 2.81
CA LEU A 84 27.45 25.50 3.10
C LEU A 84 26.24 24.91 2.38
N ASP A 85 26.42 24.32 1.20
CA ASP A 85 25.34 23.67 0.44
C ASP A 85 24.79 22.44 1.16
N LEU A 86 25.65 21.66 1.84
CA LEU A 86 25.22 20.50 2.63
C LEU A 86 24.45 20.94 3.89
N ALA A 87 24.88 22.02 4.52
CA ALA A 87 24.18 22.61 5.67
C ALA A 87 22.81 23.17 5.27
N ALA A 88 22.72 23.87 4.14
CA ALA A 88 21.46 24.36 3.60
C ALA A 88 20.52 23.20 3.23
N ALA A 89 21.05 22.13 2.64
CA ALA A 89 20.29 20.93 2.31
C ALA A 89 19.74 20.23 3.56
N LEU A 90 20.55 20.10 4.62
CA LEU A 90 20.12 19.56 5.90
C LEU A 90 18.96 20.38 6.50
N ALA A 91 19.09 21.71 6.54
CA ALA A 91 18.05 22.59 7.06
C ALA A 91 16.74 22.48 6.24
N ALA A 92 16.85 22.37 4.91
CA ALA A 92 15.68 22.23 4.03
C ALA A 92 14.92 20.93 4.29
N VAL A 93 15.61 19.79 4.45
CA VAL A 93 14.94 18.52 4.75
C VAL A 93 14.39 18.50 6.18
N GLU A 94 15.06 19.09 7.16
CA GLU A 94 14.53 19.24 8.52
C GLU A 94 13.26 20.10 8.57
N GLY A 95 13.19 21.16 7.76
CA GLY A 95 11.97 21.94 7.55
C GLY A 95 10.83 21.08 6.99
N PHE A 96 11.10 20.30 5.95
CA PHE A 96 10.12 19.39 5.37
C PHE A 96 9.65 18.29 6.35
N GLN A 97 10.56 17.70 7.13
CA GLN A 97 10.19 16.74 8.17
C GLN A 97 9.29 17.37 9.24
N SER A 98 9.54 18.63 9.59
CA SER A 98 8.72 19.36 10.55
C SER A 98 7.30 19.60 10.00
N GLU A 99 7.14 19.82 8.69
CA GLU A 99 5.83 19.90 8.03
C GLU A 99 5.05 18.58 8.13
N LEU A 100 5.75 17.44 8.05
CA LEU A 100 5.20 16.09 8.18
C LEU A 100 4.80 15.72 9.62
N GLY A 101 5.46 16.33 10.61
CA GLY A 101 5.31 15.98 12.02
C GLY A 101 6.05 14.68 12.35
N SER A 102 5.33 13.70 12.89
CA SER A 102 5.90 12.41 13.30
C SER A 102 5.58 11.28 12.30
N ARG A 103 6.21 10.11 12.49
CA ARG A 103 5.91 8.93 11.67
C ARG A 103 4.51 8.41 11.86
N GLU A 104 4.07 8.45 13.10
CA GLU A 104 2.71 8.16 13.49
C GLU A 104 1.75 9.16 12.86
N GLY A 105 2.12 10.45 12.78
CA GLY A 105 1.34 11.48 12.07
C GLY A 105 1.20 11.19 10.58
N ALA A 106 2.29 10.86 9.88
CA ALA A 106 2.26 10.49 8.48
C ALA A 106 1.42 9.22 8.23
N ALA A 107 1.55 8.21 9.09
CA ALA A 107 0.71 7.00 9.04
C ALA A 107 -0.77 7.31 9.31
N ALA A 108 -1.07 8.22 10.24
CA ALA A 108 -2.43 8.66 10.53
C ALA A 108 -3.06 9.40 9.35
N LEU A 109 -2.29 10.23 8.62
CA LEU A 109 -2.77 10.87 7.38
C LEU A 109 -3.16 9.84 6.32
N LYS A 110 -2.34 8.80 6.14
CA LYS A 110 -2.64 7.66 5.25
C LYS A 110 -3.94 6.98 5.65
N GLN A 111 -4.06 6.66 6.94
CA GLN A 111 -5.22 5.95 7.46
C GLN A 111 -6.48 6.81 7.31
N ALA A 112 -6.42 8.10 7.62
CA ALA A 112 -7.53 9.03 7.44
C ALA A 112 -7.96 9.14 5.97
N ALA A 113 -7.02 9.10 5.01
CA ALA A 113 -7.32 9.09 3.59
C ALA A 113 -8.04 7.78 3.18
N HIS A 114 -7.56 6.63 3.65
CA HIS A 114 -8.22 5.34 3.43
C HIS A 114 -9.62 5.30 4.03
N ASP A 115 -9.79 5.82 5.25
CA ASP A 115 -11.09 5.87 5.93
C ASP A 115 -12.08 6.78 5.19
N ALA A 116 -11.62 7.93 4.68
CA ALA A 116 -12.42 8.82 3.85
C ALA A 116 -12.87 8.12 2.56
N ALA A 117 -11.94 7.47 1.83
CA ALA A 117 -12.27 6.73 0.62
C ALA A 117 -13.22 5.54 0.89
N ALA A 118 -13.09 4.88 2.05
CA ALA A 118 -13.98 3.81 2.46
C ALA A 118 -15.41 4.32 2.71
N ARG A 119 -15.57 5.51 3.32
CA ARG A 119 -16.87 6.17 3.54
C ARG A 119 -17.56 6.57 2.25
N GLU A 120 -16.82 6.80 1.18
CA GLU A 120 -17.35 7.11 -0.16
C GLU A 120 -17.67 5.86 -0.97
N THR A 121 -16.94 4.76 -0.74
CA THR A 121 -17.18 3.50 -1.44
C THR A 121 -18.54 2.91 -1.08
N ARG A 122 -19.35 2.61 -2.11
CA ARG A 122 -20.63 1.90 -1.97
C ARG A 122 -20.53 0.52 -2.60
N MET A 123 -21.16 -0.47 -1.98
CA MET A 123 -21.35 -1.78 -2.60
C MET A 123 -22.42 -1.66 -3.70
N PRO A 124 -22.10 -1.98 -4.97
CA PRO A 124 -23.08 -1.90 -6.05
C PRO A 124 -24.22 -2.90 -5.85
N ALA A 125 -25.41 -2.58 -6.34
CA ALA A 125 -26.56 -3.49 -6.31
C ALA A 125 -26.28 -4.79 -7.11
N PRO A 126 -26.87 -5.92 -6.72
CA PRO A 126 -26.72 -7.18 -7.45
C PRO A 126 -27.48 -7.11 -8.78
N ALA A 127 -26.90 -7.70 -9.83
CA ALA A 127 -27.60 -7.88 -11.11
C ALA A 127 -28.68 -8.97 -11.03
N VAL A 128 -28.45 -9.98 -10.18
CA VAL A 128 -29.40 -11.06 -9.89
C VAL A 128 -29.14 -11.58 -8.48
N ARG A 129 -30.18 -12.14 -7.85
CA ARG A 129 -30.09 -12.92 -6.63
C ARG A 129 -30.15 -14.40 -6.98
N ASP A 130 -29.10 -15.13 -6.63
CA ASP A 130 -29.02 -16.58 -6.80
C ASP A 130 -28.27 -17.15 -5.60
N ALA A 131 -29.02 -17.65 -4.62
CA ALA A 131 -28.47 -18.11 -3.34
C ALA A 131 -27.45 -19.24 -3.51
N LEU A 132 -27.60 -20.09 -4.53
CA LEU A 132 -26.68 -21.18 -4.80
C LEU A 132 -25.34 -20.64 -5.30
N VAL A 133 -25.36 -19.74 -6.27
CA VAL A 133 -24.13 -19.13 -6.81
C VAL A 133 -23.48 -18.19 -5.80
N GLU A 134 -24.26 -17.42 -5.05
CA GLU A 134 -23.74 -16.60 -3.94
C GLU A 134 -23.05 -17.47 -2.87
N GLY A 135 -23.62 -18.63 -2.54
CA GLY A 135 -23.01 -19.61 -1.64
C GLY A 135 -21.69 -20.18 -2.17
N GLN A 136 -21.62 -20.49 -3.46
CA GLN A 136 -20.38 -20.95 -4.10
C GLN A 136 -19.29 -19.88 -4.09
N VAL A 137 -19.65 -18.61 -4.33
CA VAL A 137 -18.71 -17.48 -4.25
C VAL A 137 -18.18 -17.32 -2.82
N ARG A 138 -19.07 -17.37 -1.81
CA ARG A 138 -18.68 -17.31 -0.40
C ARG A 138 -17.72 -18.44 -0.04
N GLN A 139 -18.03 -19.68 -0.41
CA GLN A 139 -17.15 -20.83 -0.16
C GLN A 139 -15.77 -20.66 -0.82
N ALA A 140 -15.72 -20.20 -2.08
CA ALA A 140 -14.47 -19.95 -2.79
C ALA A 140 -13.64 -18.82 -2.12
N PHE A 141 -14.32 -17.82 -1.56
CA PHE A 141 -13.71 -16.74 -0.78
C PHE A 141 -13.13 -17.26 0.53
N ASP A 142 -13.91 -17.99 1.32
CA ASP A 142 -13.48 -18.55 2.61
C ASP A 142 -12.30 -19.52 2.44
N ALA A 143 -12.28 -20.29 1.35
CA ALA A 143 -11.18 -21.18 0.99
C ALA A 143 -9.84 -20.46 0.71
N GLN A 144 -9.83 -19.13 0.58
CA GLN A 144 -8.58 -18.37 0.48
C GLN A 144 -7.84 -18.26 1.82
N GLY A 145 -8.50 -18.53 2.95
CA GLY A 145 -7.87 -18.48 4.27
C GLY A 145 -7.53 -17.07 4.74
N TRP A 146 -8.22 -16.04 4.23
CA TRP A 146 -7.97 -14.64 4.62
C TRP A 146 -8.45 -14.30 6.03
N GLY A 147 -9.27 -15.16 6.66
CA GLY A 147 -9.78 -14.94 8.01
C GLY A 147 -10.70 -13.71 8.11
N GLU A 148 -11.40 -13.37 7.01
CA GLU A 148 -12.37 -12.29 6.96
C GLU A 148 -13.79 -12.85 6.96
N ASP A 149 -14.70 -12.19 7.66
CA ASP A 149 -16.10 -12.59 7.73
C ASP A 149 -16.87 -11.97 6.56
N VAL A 150 -17.37 -12.80 5.63
CA VAL A 150 -18.14 -12.31 4.48
C VAL A 150 -19.50 -11.77 4.95
N LEU A 151 -19.71 -10.48 4.76
CA LEU A 151 -20.94 -9.75 5.11
C LEU A 151 -22.01 -9.88 4.02
N ALA A 152 -21.61 -9.71 2.76
CA ALA A 152 -22.53 -9.75 1.62
C ALA A 152 -21.85 -10.20 0.33
N VAL A 153 -22.62 -10.83 -0.55
CA VAL A 153 -22.21 -11.21 -1.91
C VAL A 153 -23.26 -10.69 -2.89
N HIS A 154 -22.87 -9.87 -3.87
CA HIS A 154 -23.73 -9.40 -4.95
C HIS A 154 -23.17 -9.86 -6.30
N LEU A 155 -23.92 -10.67 -7.03
CA LEU A 155 -23.50 -11.10 -8.36
C LEU A 155 -23.53 -9.93 -9.35
N GLN A 156 -22.44 -9.75 -10.11
CA GLN A 156 -22.30 -8.64 -11.05
C GLN A 156 -23.03 -8.89 -12.38
N SER A 157 -23.33 -10.14 -12.70
CA SER A 157 -24.03 -10.56 -13.92
C SER A 157 -25.13 -11.57 -13.61
N ALA A 158 -26.07 -11.76 -14.55
CA ALA A 158 -27.13 -12.77 -14.46
C ALA A 158 -26.66 -14.19 -14.82
N GLY A 159 -25.62 -14.31 -15.64
CA GLY A 159 -25.13 -15.57 -16.20
C GLY A 159 -23.62 -15.76 -16.06
N TRP A 160 -23.18 -17.01 -16.22
CA TRP A 160 -21.77 -17.36 -16.30
C TRP A 160 -21.19 -16.99 -17.67
N SER A 161 -19.95 -16.52 -17.70
CA SER A 161 -19.20 -16.28 -18.94
C SER A 161 -18.37 -17.52 -19.30
N VAL A 162 -18.48 -18.00 -20.53
CA VAL A 162 -17.72 -19.17 -21.00
C VAL A 162 -16.26 -18.81 -21.21
N VAL A 163 -15.36 -19.73 -20.86
CA VAL A 163 -13.92 -19.64 -21.12
C VAL A 163 -13.53 -20.78 -22.06
N THR A 164 -12.85 -20.44 -23.15
CA THR A 164 -12.33 -21.40 -24.14
C THR A 164 -10.81 -21.39 -24.17
N ASP A 165 -10.22 -22.48 -24.67
CA ASP A 165 -8.80 -22.50 -25.05
C ASP A 165 -8.58 -21.95 -26.47
N GLY A 166 -7.32 -22.03 -26.96
CA GLY A 166 -6.94 -21.57 -28.29
C GLY A 166 -7.56 -22.37 -29.45
N SER A 167 -8.15 -23.53 -29.18
CA SER A 167 -8.88 -24.34 -30.18
C SER A 167 -10.38 -24.03 -30.22
N GLY A 168 -10.87 -23.21 -29.29
CA GLY A 168 -12.30 -22.93 -29.12
C GLY A 168 -13.03 -23.95 -28.22
N ALA A 169 -12.34 -24.94 -27.66
CA ALA A 169 -12.93 -25.88 -26.73
C ALA A 169 -13.25 -25.18 -25.39
N VAL A 170 -14.44 -25.44 -24.84
CA VAL A 170 -14.87 -24.88 -23.55
C VAL A 170 -14.12 -25.54 -22.41
N VAL A 171 -13.26 -24.79 -21.73
CA VAL A 171 -12.45 -25.27 -20.59
C VAL A 171 -13.04 -24.90 -19.22
N GLY A 172 -13.97 -23.95 -19.19
CA GLY A 172 -14.59 -23.53 -17.96
C GLY A 172 -15.55 -22.36 -18.14
N ARG A 173 -15.93 -21.78 -17.01
CA ARG A 173 -16.76 -20.58 -16.97
C ARG A 173 -16.41 -19.70 -15.78
N THR A 174 -16.68 -18.41 -15.87
CA THR A 174 -16.43 -17.43 -14.81
C THR A 174 -17.68 -16.71 -14.37
N ARG A 175 -17.69 -16.28 -13.11
CA ARG A 175 -18.70 -15.40 -12.55
C ARG A 175 -18.04 -14.32 -11.71
N SER A 176 -18.47 -13.08 -11.87
CA SER A 176 -17.99 -11.96 -11.07
C SER A 176 -19.02 -11.58 -10.02
N ALA A 177 -18.52 -11.18 -8.85
CA ALA A 177 -19.30 -10.79 -7.70
C ALA A 177 -18.62 -9.66 -6.94
N TRP A 178 -19.40 -8.77 -6.36
CA TRP A 178 -18.96 -7.92 -5.28
C TRP A 178 -19.04 -8.71 -3.98
N VAL A 179 -17.93 -8.82 -3.26
CA VAL A 179 -17.90 -9.47 -1.94
C VAL A 179 -17.51 -8.42 -0.91
N ALA A 180 -18.39 -8.13 0.05
CA ALA A 180 -18.06 -7.30 1.20
C ALA A 180 -17.71 -8.21 2.37
N ALA A 181 -16.58 -7.98 3.03
CA ALA A 181 -16.12 -8.75 4.18
C ALA A 181 -15.60 -7.84 5.29
N SER A 182 -15.67 -8.28 6.53
CA SER A 182 -15.06 -7.61 7.69
C SER A 182 -13.83 -8.35 8.18
N ARG A 183 -12.80 -7.58 8.54
CA ARG A 183 -11.59 -8.07 9.19
C ARG A 183 -11.77 -8.12 10.72
N ALA A 184 -10.88 -8.86 11.38
CA ALA A 184 -10.84 -8.93 12.85
C ALA A 184 -10.65 -7.57 13.53
N ASP A 185 -10.03 -6.59 12.85
CA ASP A 185 -9.87 -5.21 13.33
C ASP A 185 -11.11 -4.32 13.12
N GLY A 186 -12.22 -4.89 12.63
CA GLY A 186 -13.49 -4.19 12.38
C GLY A 186 -13.56 -3.46 11.04
N ARG A 187 -12.46 -3.31 10.30
CA ARG A 187 -12.48 -2.68 8.98
C ARG A 187 -13.16 -3.58 7.96
N CYS A 188 -13.90 -2.96 7.04
CA CYS A 188 -14.59 -3.66 5.97
C CYS A 188 -13.88 -3.43 4.62
N VAL A 189 -13.89 -4.47 3.80
CA VAL A 189 -13.26 -4.49 2.48
C VAL A 189 -14.30 -4.91 1.44
N LEU A 190 -14.35 -4.20 0.32
CA LEU A 190 -15.12 -4.56 -0.85
C LEU A 190 -14.19 -5.15 -1.90
N TYR A 191 -14.50 -6.36 -2.34
CA TYR A 191 -13.79 -7.08 -3.37
C TYR A 191 -14.58 -7.05 -4.68
N ASP A 192 -13.89 -6.73 -5.78
CA ASP A 192 -14.27 -7.19 -7.11
C ASP A 192 -13.72 -8.60 -7.27
N TYR A 193 -14.57 -9.61 -7.16
CA TYR A 193 -14.17 -11.00 -7.01
C TYR A 193 -14.65 -11.82 -8.21
N THR A 194 -13.73 -12.47 -8.91
CA THR A 194 -14.06 -13.36 -10.01
C THR A 194 -13.74 -14.80 -9.63
N VAL A 195 -14.74 -15.66 -9.74
CA VAL A 195 -14.59 -17.11 -9.60
C VAL A 195 -14.53 -17.79 -10.96
N PHE A 196 -13.89 -18.95 -10.98
CA PHE A 196 -13.80 -19.86 -12.11
C PHE A 196 -14.30 -21.23 -11.72
N GLN A 197 -15.05 -21.85 -12.63
CA GLN A 197 -15.51 -23.22 -12.51
C GLN A 197 -15.01 -23.99 -13.73
N ALA A 198 -14.18 -25.01 -13.49
CA ALA A 198 -13.65 -25.85 -14.56
C ALA A 198 -14.75 -26.70 -15.18
N ARG A 199 -14.65 -27.00 -16.48
CA ARG A 199 -15.47 -28.04 -17.08
C ARG A 199 -14.99 -29.41 -16.55
N ALA A 200 -15.93 -30.26 -16.15
CA ALA A 200 -15.66 -31.58 -15.60
C ALA A 200 -16.59 -32.60 -16.26
N GLY A 201 -16.11 -33.29 -17.31
CA GLY A 201 -16.92 -34.15 -18.15
C GLY A 201 -18.10 -33.40 -18.77
N ASP A 202 -19.31 -33.92 -18.55
CA ASP A 202 -20.58 -33.31 -19.00
C ASP A 202 -21.07 -32.18 -18.08
N GLY A 203 -20.37 -31.91 -16.97
CA GLY A 203 -20.76 -30.94 -15.96
C GLY A 203 -19.70 -29.89 -15.64
N TRP A 204 -19.83 -29.34 -14.44
CA TRP A 204 -18.95 -28.31 -13.91
C TRP A 204 -18.38 -28.76 -12.57
N GLY A 205 -17.08 -28.55 -12.36
CA GLY A 205 -16.40 -28.89 -11.11
C GLY A 205 -16.62 -27.83 -10.02
N ASP A 206 -15.74 -27.82 -9.02
CA ASP A 206 -15.82 -26.85 -7.94
C ASP A 206 -15.46 -25.43 -8.38
N VAL A 207 -16.02 -24.46 -7.67
CA VAL A 207 -15.77 -23.04 -7.88
C VAL A 207 -14.52 -22.63 -7.10
N ARG A 208 -13.58 -21.96 -7.76
CA ARG A 208 -12.36 -21.42 -7.14
C ARG A 208 -12.13 -19.97 -7.52
N ARG A 209 -11.33 -19.24 -6.72
CA ARG A 209 -10.88 -17.89 -7.09
C ARG A 209 -10.13 -17.92 -8.43
N LYS A 210 -10.48 -16.99 -9.31
CA LYS A 210 -9.69 -16.66 -10.51
C LYS A 210 -8.87 -15.40 -10.29
N SER A 211 -9.51 -14.33 -9.83
CA SER A 211 -8.89 -13.04 -9.62
C SER A 211 -9.69 -12.22 -8.62
N HIS A 212 -9.05 -11.19 -8.07
CA HIS A 212 -9.74 -10.18 -7.27
C HIS A 212 -9.01 -8.84 -7.31
N ALA A 213 -9.75 -7.76 -7.07
CA ALA A 213 -9.24 -6.47 -6.64
C ALA A 213 -9.97 -6.08 -5.34
N SER A 214 -9.37 -5.23 -4.51
CA SER A 214 -9.96 -4.85 -3.22
C SER A 214 -9.84 -3.35 -2.97
N ARG A 215 -10.80 -2.82 -2.21
CA ARG A 215 -10.78 -1.45 -1.68
C ARG A 215 -11.53 -1.39 -0.35
N GLY A 216 -11.20 -0.43 0.50
CA GLY A 216 -11.93 -0.20 1.74
C GLY A 216 -13.39 0.18 1.48
N ILE A 217 -14.28 -0.21 2.38
CA ILE A 217 -15.68 0.21 2.41
C ILE A 217 -16.08 0.45 3.86
N ALA A 218 -16.85 1.51 4.12
CA ALA A 218 -17.43 1.70 5.45
C ALA A 218 -18.56 0.70 5.68
N ARG A 219 -18.73 0.19 6.92
CA ARG A 219 -19.65 -0.91 7.20
C ARG A 219 -21.10 -0.56 6.85
N GLU A 220 -21.51 0.67 7.14
CA GLU A 220 -22.82 1.23 6.82
C GLU A 220 -23.12 1.26 5.31
N ASN A 221 -22.10 1.17 4.46
CA ASN A 221 -22.24 1.11 3.01
C ASN A 221 -22.41 -0.32 2.47
N VAL A 222 -22.45 -1.33 3.35
CA VAL A 222 -22.72 -2.73 3.01
C VAL A 222 -24.22 -3.03 3.24
N PRO A 223 -25.00 -3.27 2.18
CA PRO A 223 -26.44 -3.52 2.29
C PRO A 223 -26.76 -4.73 3.16
N GLY A 224 -27.80 -4.60 3.99
CA GLY A 224 -28.26 -5.68 4.87
C GLY A 224 -27.47 -5.82 6.18
N THR A 225 -26.43 -5.01 6.40
CA THR A 225 -25.80 -4.87 7.71
C THR A 225 -26.46 -3.71 8.45
N THR A 226 -27.23 -4.00 9.50
CA THR A 226 -27.70 -2.95 10.41
C THR A 226 -26.51 -2.37 11.16
N SER A 227 -26.36 -1.06 11.13
CA SER A 227 -25.49 -0.32 12.03
C SER A 227 -25.90 -0.66 13.46
N GLY A 228 -25.09 -1.44 14.17
CA GLY A 228 -25.22 -1.57 15.62
C GLY A 228 -24.97 -0.18 16.21
N GLY A 229 -26.00 0.39 16.84
CA GLY A 229 -25.91 1.62 17.63
C GLY A 229 -25.13 1.42 18.92
#